data_AF-A0A2U0T1G1-F1
#
_entry.id   AF-A0A2U0T1G1-F1
#
_cell.length_a   1.000
_cell.length_b   1.000
_cell.length_c   1.000
_cell.angle_alpha   90.00
_cell.angle_beta   90.00
_cell.angle_gamma   90.00
#
_symmetry.space_group_name_H-M   'P 1'
#
loop_
_entity.id
_entity.type
_entity.pdbx_description
1 polymer ?
#
loop_
_entity_poly.entity_id
_entity_poly.type
_entity_poly.pdbx_seq_one_letter_code
_entity_poly.pdbx_strand_id
1 'polypeptide(L)'
;MRTFCGLAAAFLLAVAPGVRAQLDNAPMPVPLPIPIAGASTAMPAQEIDALRAVHAREINDLSTFKTAGVPRQAIDSYLDSGPGQQFLRELRAADPAAPAETIYARAVEQLASGSTLPDLLAMSAALVKIVPHGQNVSPYSPYFTTSAQLQLVSSQCASLADCFGLPLKSEAPLYDVYQIMPKGTVNVFVSQVAPTQELGGLVRRRGGAQQYLLPNRNLWSAPVLIGTIRN
;
A
#
# COMPACT_ATOMS: atom_id res chain seq x y z
N MET A 1 -40.30 -25.50 -9.35
CA MET A 1 -40.89 -24.50 -8.43
C MET A 1 -40.32 -23.13 -8.78
N ARG A 2 -41.17 -22.09 -8.89
CA ARG A 2 -40.82 -20.64 -8.94
C ARG A 2 -39.74 -20.28 -10.00
N THR A 3 -40.05 -20.19 -11.29
CA THR A 3 -40.93 -19.20 -11.98
C THR A 3 -40.39 -17.76 -11.88
N PHE A 4 -39.77 -17.28 -12.96
CA PHE A 4 -39.48 -15.86 -13.21
C PHE A 4 -40.65 -15.19 -13.94
N CYS A 5 -41.03 -13.99 -13.51
CA CYS A 5 -41.95 -13.05 -14.18
C CYS A 5 -41.80 -11.69 -13.47
N GLY A 6 -41.90 -10.51 -14.07
CA GLY A 6 -42.15 -10.15 -15.47
C GLY A 6 -41.79 -8.66 -15.73
N LEU A 7 -42.01 -8.18 -16.96
CA LEU A 7 -41.59 -6.85 -17.43
C LEU A 7 -42.52 -5.68 -17.02
N ALA A 8 -41.91 -4.48 -17.02
CA ALA A 8 -42.43 -3.18 -17.48
C ALA A 8 -43.72 -2.56 -16.89
N ALA A 9 -43.63 -1.27 -16.53
CA ALA A 9 -44.25 -0.16 -17.29
C ALA A 9 -43.85 1.19 -16.69
N ALA A 10 -43.78 2.24 -17.53
CA ALA A 10 -43.64 3.62 -17.08
C ALA A 10 -45.01 4.30 -16.98
N PHE A 11 -45.17 5.25 -16.06
CA PHE A 11 -46.28 6.20 -16.08
C PHE A 11 -45.81 7.60 -15.67
N LEU A 12 -46.25 8.60 -16.43
CA LEU A 12 -46.04 10.04 -16.24
C LEU A 12 -47.41 10.67 -16.03
N LEU A 13 -47.60 11.50 -14.99
CA LEU A 13 -48.74 12.42 -14.84
C LEU A 13 -48.43 13.47 -13.74
N ALA A 14 -49.15 14.59 -13.72
CA ALA A 14 -48.71 15.86 -13.10
C ALA A 14 -49.69 16.46 -12.05
N VAL A 15 -49.14 17.19 -11.06
CA VAL A 15 -49.53 18.55 -10.53
C VAL A 15 -51.03 18.86 -10.31
N ALA A 16 -51.58 19.31 -9.16
CA ALA A 16 -51.12 19.79 -7.82
C ALA A 16 -52.33 19.69 -6.80
N PRO A 17 -52.52 20.50 -5.71
CA PRO A 17 -51.64 21.30 -4.84
C PRO A 17 -51.86 21.13 -3.30
N GLY A 18 -50.90 21.62 -2.49
CA GLY A 18 -51.12 22.33 -1.21
C GLY A 18 -51.86 21.68 -0.03
N VAL A 19 -51.11 21.30 1.01
CA VAL A 19 -51.56 21.33 2.43
C VAL A 19 -50.48 22.04 3.28
N ARG A 20 -50.92 22.71 4.36
CA ARG A 20 -50.18 23.72 5.11
C ARG A 20 -48.96 23.19 5.86
N ALA A 21 -47.94 24.06 5.97
CA ALA A 21 -46.83 23.90 6.90
C ALA A 21 -47.28 24.06 8.36
N GLN A 22 -46.68 23.28 9.25
CA GLN A 22 -46.62 23.57 10.69
C GLN A 22 -45.15 23.46 11.12
N LEU A 23 -44.67 24.48 11.82
CA LEU A 23 -43.26 24.63 12.21
C LEU A 23 -42.98 23.93 13.55
N ASP A 24 -42.41 22.73 13.50
CA ASP A 24 -41.74 22.16 14.66
C ASP A 24 -40.24 22.51 14.61
N ASN A 25 -39.87 23.53 15.39
CA ASN A 25 -38.48 23.97 15.57
C ASN A 25 -37.70 22.98 16.45
N ALA A 26 -37.31 21.84 15.88
CA ALA A 26 -36.23 21.02 16.42
C ALA A 26 -34.94 21.31 15.64
N PRO A 27 -33.83 21.70 16.29
CA PRO A 27 -32.56 21.90 15.59
C PRO A 27 -32.05 20.55 15.08
N MET A 28 -32.19 20.32 13.78
CA MET A 28 -31.56 19.19 13.10
C MET A 28 -30.04 19.26 13.31
N PRO A 29 -29.35 18.13 13.60
CA PRO A 29 -27.90 18.13 13.68
C PRO A 29 -27.35 18.49 12.30
N VAL A 30 -26.73 19.66 12.20
CA VAL A 30 -26.02 20.08 10.98
C VAL A 30 -24.87 19.09 10.77
N PRO A 31 -24.80 18.37 9.63
CA PRO A 31 -23.65 17.54 9.33
C PRO A 31 -22.41 18.42 9.30
N LEU A 32 -21.40 18.08 10.12
CA LEU A 32 -20.14 18.82 10.14
C LEU A 32 -19.53 18.80 8.72
N PRO A 33 -19.09 19.95 8.18
CA PRO A 33 -18.49 19.97 6.86
C PRO A 33 -17.20 19.15 6.87
N ILE A 34 -17.13 18.15 5.97
CA ILE A 34 -15.90 17.35 5.77
C ILE A 34 -14.82 18.31 5.25
N PRO A 35 -13.70 18.52 5.96
CA PRO A 35 -12.65 19.41 5.49
C PRO A 35 -11.93 18.78 4.30
N ILE A 36 -12.03 19.43 3.13
CA ILE A 36 -11.24 19.08 1.95
C ILE A 36 -9.91 19.83 2.02
N ALA A 37 -8.80 19.10 1.89
CA ALA A 37 -7.44 19.58 1.71
C ALA A 37 -6.84 20.45 2.85
N GLY A 38 -6.26 19.77 3.83
CA GLY A 38 -5.12 20.25 4.63
C GLY A 38 -4.08 19.13 4.68
N ALA A 39 -2.80 19.44 4.89
CA ALA A 39 -1.74 18.42 4.96
C ALA A 39 -2.12 17.33 5.98
N SER A 40 -2.02 16.06 5.58
CA SER A 40 -2.38 14.92 6.42
C SER A 40 -1.42 14.81 7.59
N THR A 41 -1.72 15.51 8.69
CA THR A 41 -1.08 15.28 9.98
C THR A 41 -1.30 13.81 10.35
N ALA A 42 -0.23 13.10 10.70
CA ALA A 42 -0.34 11.70 11.10
C ALA A 42 -1.34 11.56 12.24
N MET A 43 -2.28 10.62 12.10
CA MET A 43 -3.31 10.35 13.10
C MET A 43 -2.66 10.00 14.45
N PRO A 44 -3.15 10.54 15.59
CA PRO A 44 -2.60 10.23 16.90
C PRO A 44 -2.57 8.73 17.21
N ALA A 45 -1.51 8.26 17.88
CA ALA A 45 -1.34 6.85 18.20
C ALA A 45 -2.54 6.25 18.98
N GLN A 46 -3.16 7.03 19.87
CA GLN A 46 -4.35 6.60 20.63
C GLN A 46 -5.57 6.33 19.73
N GLU A 47 -5.75 7.10 18.66
CA GLU A 47 -6.82 6.88 17.67
C GLU A 47 -6.53 5.65 16.80
N ILE A 48 -5.26 5.48 16.41
CA ILE A 48 -4.77 4.29 15.71
C ILE A 48 -4.99 3.02 16.55
N ASP A 49 -4.72 3.05 17.85
CA ASP A 49 -4.95 1.91 18.76
C ASP A 49 -6.45 1.61 18.94
N ALA A 50 -7.31 2.63 19.01
CA ALA A 50 -8.76 2.44 19.01
C ALA A 50 -9.25 1.80 17.71
N LEU A 51 -8.75 2.24 16.54
CA LEU A 51 -9.07 1.62 15.25
C LEU A 51 -8.58 0.16 15.18
N ARG A 52 -7.40 -0.14 15.73
CA ARG A 52 -6.88 -1.53 15.82
C ARG A 52 -7.76 -2.44 16.65
N ALA A 53 -8.32 -1.94 17.76
CA ALA A 53 -9.23 -2.71 18.61
C ALA A 53 -10.57 -3.00 17.91
N VAL A 54 -11.11 -2.05 17.14
CA VAL A 54 -12.42 -2.19 16.47
C VAL A 54 -12.32 -2.98 15.15
N HIS A 55 -11.27 -2.76 14.36
CA HIS A 55 -11.10 -3.33 13.01
C HIS A 55 -10.01 -4.39 12.92
N ALA A 56 -9.77 -5.11 14.02
CA ALA A 56 -8.68 -6.08 14.13
C ALA A 56 -8.69 -7.13 13.00
N ARG A 57 -9.86 -7.53 12.50
CA ARG A 57 -9.98 -8.49 11.40
C ARG A 57 -9.57 -7.87 10.07
N GLU A 58 -10.15 -6.73 9.70
CA GLU A 58 -9.89 -6.05 8.44
C GLU A 58 -8.42 -5.66 8.28
N ILE A 59 -7.77 -5.27 9.38
CA ILE A 59 -6.34 -4.99 9.46
C ILE A 59 -5.52 -6.27 9.30
N ASN A 60 -5.86 -7.35 10.01
CA ASN A 60 -5.13 -8.61 9.92
C ASN A 60 -5.26 -9.28 8.55
N ASP A 61 -6.43 -9.18 7.92
CA ASP A 61 -6.70 -9.71 6.58
C ASP A 61 -6.22 -8.74 5.47
N LEU A 62 -5.76 -7.53 5.82
CA LEU A 62 -5.43 -6.41 4.92
C LEU A 62 -6.56 -6.04 3.94
N SER A 63 -7.80 -6.41 4.26
CA SER A 63 -8.93 -6.42 3.30
C SER A 63 -9.42 -5.03 2.89
N THR A 64 -9.05 -3.99 3.65
CA THR A 64 -9.37 -2.59 3.36
C THR A 64 -8.16 -1.76 2.90
N PHE A 65 -6.96 -2.33 2.93
CA PHE A 65 -5.73 -1.66 2.53
C PHE A 65 -5.68 -1.48 1.02
N LYS A 66 -5.41 -0.25 0.57
CA LYS A 66 -5.40 0.14 -0.85
C LYS A 66 -4.25 1.09 -1.12
N THR A 67 -3.54 0.84 -2.20
CA THR A 67 -2.47 1.69 -2.70
C THR A 67 -2.95 2.53 -3.87
N ALA A 68 -2.70 3.84 -3.85
CA ALA A 68 -2.95 4.76 -4.94
C ALA A 68 -1.74 4.83 -5.88
N GLY A 69 -1.32 3.67 -6.39
CA GLY A 69 -0.11 3.51 -7.19
C GLY A 69 -0.33 3.48 -8.70
N VAL A 70 0.69 3.04 -9.44
CA VAL A 70 0.69 3.00 -10.91
C VAL A 70 -0.56 2.26 -11.42
N PRO A 71 -1.35 2.87 -12.33
CA PRO A 71 -2.56 2.24 -12.85
C PRO A 71 -2.24 1.02 -13.71
N ARG A 72 -3.15 0.05 -13.69
CA ARG A 72 -3.04 -1.26 -14.39
C ARG A 72 -2.52 -1.15 -15.83
N GLN A 73 -3.09 -0.24 -16.62
CA GLN A 73 -2.69 -0.04 -18.03
C GLN A 73 -1.23 0.40 -18.19
N ALA A 74 -0.71 1.25 -17.29
CA ALA A 74 0.68 1.68 -17.33
C ALA A 74 1.64 0.57 -16.82
N ILE A 75 1.19 -0.26 -15.87
CA ILE A 75 1.89 -1.49 -15.49
C ILE A 75 2.00 -2.42 -16.70
N ASP A 76 0.93 -2.60 -17.47
CA ASP A 76 0.92 -3.48 -18.65
C ASP A 76 1.91 -3.02 -19.71
N SER A 77 1.86 -1.74 -20.09
CA SER A 77 2.84 -1.15 -21.02
C SER A 77 4.28 -1.19 -20.49
N TYR A 78 4.48 -1.09 -19.16
CA TYR A 78 5.81 -1.28 -18.57
C TYR A 78 6.28 -2.72 -18.67
N LEU A 79 5.42 -3.71 -18.42
CA LEU A 79 5.76 -5.13 -18.48
C LEU A 79 6.14 -5.59 -19.89
N ASP A 80 5.65 -4.93 -20.93
CA ASP A 80 6.07 -5.15 -22.33
C ASP A 80 7.44 -4.52 -22.66
N SER A 81 7.95 -3.60 -21.84
CA SER A 81 9.25 -2.95 -22.04
C SER A 81 10.45 -3.83 -21.63
N GLY A 82 11.66 -3.45 -22.05
CA GLY A 82 12.91 -4.15 -21.67
C GLY A 82 13.08 -4.33 -20.15
N PRO A 83 12.95 -3.26 -19.33
CA PRO A 83 12.93 -3.33 -17.87
C PRO A 83 11.81 -4.24 -17.31
N GLY A 84 10.58 -4.11 -17.80
CA GLY A 84 9.46 -4.94 -17.32
C GLY A 84 9.63 -6.43 -17.65
N GLN A 85 10.18 -6.75 -18.83
CA GLN A 85 10.56 -8.11 -19.17
C GLN A 85 11.71 -8.64 -18.30
N GLN A 86 12.63 -7.79 -17.82
CA GLN A 86 13.58 -8.19 -16.78
C GLN A 86 12.86 -8.48 -15.46
N PHE A 87 11.90 -7.65 -15.04
CA PHE A 87 11.12 -7.88 -13.82
C PHE A 87 10.42 -9.24 -13.84
N LEU A 88 9.78 -9.58 -14.96
CA LEU A 88 9.14 -10.88 -15.15
C LEU A 88 10.14 -12.04 -15.21
N ARG A 89 11.32 -11.86 -15.83
CA ARG A 89 12.39 -12.88 -15.79
C ARG A 89 12.85 -13.17 -14.37
N GLU A 90 13.05 -12.14 -13.55
CA GLU A 90 13.46 -12.28 -12.16
C GLU A 90 12.41 -13.00 -11.33
N LEU A 91 11.12 -12.65 -11.46
CA LEU A 91 10.04 -13.37 -10.77
C LEU A 91 9.98 -14.85 -11.15
N ARG A 92 10.15 -15.19 -12.45
CA ARG A 92 10.21 -16.58 -12.92
C ARG A 92 11.44 -17.32 -12.39
N ALA A 93 12.59 -16.66 -12.28
CA ALA A 93 13.80 -17.23 -11.71
C ALA A 93 13.71 -17.41 -10.17
N ALA A 94 12.91 -16.59 -9.49
CA ALA A 94 12.63 -16.71 -8.07
C ALA A 94 11.76 -17.93 -7.73
N ASP A 95 10.80 -18.25 -8.60
CA ASP A 95 9.83 -19.34 -8.44
C ASP A 95 9.52 -20.01 -9.81
N PRO A 96 10.40 -20.90 -10.30
CA PRO A 96 10.26 -21.52 -11.62
C PRO A 96 9.06 -22.47 -11.78
N ALA A 97 8.39 -22.82 -10.68
CA ALA A 97 7.21 -23.68 -10.66
C ALA A 97 5.88 -22.89 -10.72
N ALA A 98 5.91 -21.57 -10.53
CA ALA A 98 4.71 -20.75 -10.56
C ALA A 98 4.14 -20.60 -11.99
N PRO A 99 2.81 -20.73 -12.17
CA PRO A 99 2.14 -20.41 -13.43
C PRO A 99 2.41 -18.97 -13.90
N ALA A 100 2.34 -18.74 -15.21
CA ALA A 100 2.60 -17.44 -15.80
C ALA A 100 1.66 -16.34 -15.26
N GLU A 101 0.41 -16.70 -14.99
CA GLU A 101 -0.63 -15.85 -14.40
C GLU A 101 -0.28 -15.45 -12.96
N THR A 102 0.28 -16.38 -12.17
CA THR A 102 0.76 -16.11 -10.80
C THR A 102 1.97 -15.19 -10.79
N ILE A 103 2.94 -15.44 -11.68
CA ILE A 103 4.09 -14.55 -11.89
C ILE A 103 3.62 -13.15 -12.28
N TYR A 104 2.70 -13.06 -13.23
CA TYR A 104 2.19 -11.78 -13.71
C TYR A 104 1.43 -11.04 -12.61
N ALA A 105 0.53 -11.71 -11.87
CA ALA A 105 -0.19 -11.13 -10.74
C ALA A 105 0.76 -10.56 -9.66
N ARG A 106 1.84 -11.28 -9.32
CA ARG A 106 2.90 -10.78 -8.41
C ARG A 106 3.58 -9.53 -8.97
N ALA A 107 3.79 -9.45 -10.28
CA ALA A 107 4.34 -8.25 -10.93
C ALA A 107 3.37 -7.06 -10.82
N VAL A 108 2.06 -7.29 -11.03
CA VAL A 108 1.04 -6.24 -10.87
C VAL A 108 1.04 -5.69 -9.45
N GLU A 109 1.00 -6.57 -8.44
CA GLU A 109 0.98 -6.18 -7.03
C GLU A 109 2.21 -5.35 -6.65
N GLN A 110 3.40 -5.84 -7.01
CA GLN A 110 4.66 -5.17 -6.67
C GLN A 110 4.81 -3.83 -7.39
N LEU A 111 4.42 -3.73 -8.66
CA LEU A 111 4.50 -2.46 -9.41
C LEU A 111 3.43 -1.45 -8.96
N ALA A 112 2.23 -1.92 -8.59
CA ALA A 112 1.17 -1.08 -8.03
C ALA A 112 1.49 -0.56 -6.61
N SER A 113 2.55 -1.04 -5.95
CA SER A 113 3.04 -0.47 -4.69
C SER A 113 3.67 0.93 -4.85
N GLY A 114 4.12 1.27 -6.07
CA GLY A 114 4.79 2.53 -6.36
C GLY A 114 3.86 3.60 -6.94
N SER A 115 4.18 4.88 -6.72
CA SER A 115 3.57 6.02 -7.43
C SER A 115 4.23 6.29 -8.78
N THR A 116 5.45 5.78 -8.97
CA THR A 116 6.21 5.84 -10.23
C THR A 116 6.45 4.43 -10.76
N LEU A 117 6.53 4.30 -12.09
CA LEU A 117 7.14 3.10 -12.69
C LEU A 117 8.61 3.02 -12.24
N PRO A 118 9.15 1.80 -12.01
CA PRO A 118 10.49 1.68 -11.45
C PRO A 118 11.59 1.72 -12.51
N ASP A 119 12.66 2.44 -12.19
CA ASP A 119 13.91 2.42 -12.95
C ASP A 119 14.71 1.14 -12.64
N LEU A 120 15.26 0.53 -13.68
CA LEU A 120 16.14 -0.64 -13.57
C LEU A 120 17.58 -0.18 -13.31
N LEU A 121 18.12 -0.51 -12.14
CA LEU A 121 19.49 -0.18 -11.75
C LEU A 121 20.29 -1.43 -11.40
N ALA A 122 21.59 -1.42 -11.71
CA ALA A 122 22.53 -2.40 -11.20
C ALA A 122 22.95 -2.03 -9.76
N MET A 123 22.95 -3.01 -8.86
CA MET A 123 23.21 -2.83 -7.44
C MET A 123 24.25 -3.81 -6.92
N SER A 124 25.23 -3.29 -6.18
CA SER A 124 26.23 -4.06 -5.43
C SER A 124 26.30 -3.67 -3.95
N ALA A 125 25.50 -2.67 -3.52
CA ALA A 125 25.46 -2.18 -2.15
C ALA A 125 24.38 -2.87 -1.29
N ALA A 126 24.51 -2.71 0.02
CA ALA A 126 23.55 -3.20 0.99
C ALA A 126 22.17 -2.54 0.85
N LEU A 127 21.11 -3.29 1.08
CA LEU A 127 19.75 -2.78 1.27
C LEU A 127 19.22 -3.17 2.65
N VAL A 128 18.28 -2.39 3.18
CA VAL A 128 17.66 -2.59 4.49
C VAL A 128 16.15 -2.71 4.39
N LYS A 129 15.56 -3.36 5.40
CA LYS A 129 14.12 -3.47 5.59
C LYS A 129 13.79 -3.30 7.07
N ILE A 130 12.72 -2.55 7.35
CA ILE A 130 12.10 -2.49 8.67
C ILE A 130 10.99 -3.54 8.79
N VAL A 131 10.90 -4.19 9.96
CA VAL A 131 9.78 -5.04 10.39
C VAL A 131 9.45 -4.71 11.84
N PRO A 132 8.20 -4.88 12.32
CA PRO A 132 7.86 -4.64 13.72
C PRO A 132 8.83 -5.36 14.67
N HIS A 133 9.25 -4.69 15.75
CA HIS A 133 10.24 -5.25 16.67
C HIS A 133 9.85 -6.65 17.19
N GLY A 134 10.82 -7.58 17.19
CA GLY A 134 10.63 -8.99 17.52
C GLY A 134 10.13 -9.86 16.35
N GLN A 135 9.91 -9.29 15.15
CA GLN A 135 9.53 -10.05 13.95
C GLN A 135 10.72 -10.30 13.02
N ASN A 136 10.59 -11.33 12.17
CA ASN A 136 11.59 -11.70 11.18
C ASN A 136 11.18 -11.22 9.78
N VAL A 137 12.18 -10.92 8.93
CA VAL A 137 11.96 -10.64 7.51
C VAL A 137 11.53 -11.91 6.78
N SER A 138 10.33 -11.89 6.19
CA SER A 138 9.89 -12.94 5.26
C SER A 138 10.88 -13.11 4.10
N PRO A 139 11.26 -14.35 3.74
CA PRO A 139 12.17 -14.61 2.61
C PRO A 139 11.57 -14.17 1.27
N TYR A 140 10.24 -14.04 1.18
CA TYR A 140 9.51 -13.69 -0.04
C TYR A 140 9.17 -12.21 -0.19
N SER A 141 9.34 -11.39 0.87
CA SER A 141 9.00 -9.97 0.78
C SER A 141 9.96 -9.25 -0.19
N PRO A 142 9.47 -8.52 -1.21
CA PRO A 142 10.31 -7.87 -2.22
C PRO A 142 10.68 -6.42 -1.87
N TYR A 143 10.01 -5.81 -0.89
CA TYR A 143 10.11 -4.37 -0.58
C TYR A 143 11.28 -4.06 0.36
N PHE A 144 12.26 -3.30 -0.12
CA PHE A 144 13.46 -2.84 0.60
C PHE A 144 13.72 -1.34 0.36
N THR A 145 14.70 -0.78 1.08
CA THR A 145 15.19 0.60 0.89
C THR A 145 16.69 0.68 1.20
N THR A 146 17.32 1.85 1.08
CA THR A 146 18.72 2.06 1.50
C THR A 146 18.79 2.59 2.94
N SER A 147 19.91 2.37 3.62
CA SER A 147 20.13 2.95 4.96
C SER A 147 20.06 4.48 4.96
N ALA A 148 20.54 5.11 3.88
CA ALA A 148 20.45 6.56 3.70
C ALA A 148 19.00 7.03 3.55
N GLN A 149 18.16 6.33 2.76
CA GLN A 149 16.74 6.64 2.65
C GLN A 149 16.00 6.40 3.98
N LEU A 150 16.34 5.34 4.73
CA LEU A 150 15.75 5.08 6.05
C LEU A 150 16.07 6.21 7.05
N GLN A 151 17.31 6.69 7.08
CA GLN A 151 17.73 7.84 7.90
C GLN A 151 17.05 9.15 7.45
N LEU A 152 16.89 9.34 6.14
CA LEU A 152 16.20 10.50 5.58
C LEU A 152 14.75 10.54 6.06
N VAL A 153 14.00 9.44 5.90
CA VAL A 153 12.58 9.43 6.32
C VAL A 153 12.41 9.49 7.82
N SER A 154 13.31 8.91 8.62
CA SER A 154 13.26 9.02 10.09
C SER A 154 13.49 10.43 10.62
N SER A 155 13.98 11.37 9.79
CA SER A 155 14.18 12.78 10.14
C SER A 155 13.19 13.75 9.48
N GLN A 156 12.49 13.33 8.41
CA GLN A 156 11.63 14.20 7.60
C GLN A 156 10.14 13.82 7.59
N CYS A 157 9.79 12.62 8.05
CA CYS A 157 8.42 12.11 7.99
C CYS A 157 7.77 12.16 9.37
N ALA A 158 6.43 12.32 9.39
CA ALA A 158 5.68 12.28 10.63
C ALA A 158 5.73 10.89 11.31
N SER A 159 5.92 9.84 10.50
CA SER A 159 6.41 8.54 10.95
C SER A 159 7.02 7.74 9.80
N LEU A 160 7.77 6.67 10.10
CA LEU A 160 8.23 5.70 9.10
C LEU A 160 7.04 5.08 8.35
N ALA A 161 5.95 4.77 9.06
CA ALA A 161 4.74 4.22 8.47
C ALA A 161 4.06 5.17 7.46
N ASP A 162 4.11 6.49 7.66
CA ASP A 162 3.62 7.48 6.70
C ASP A 162 4.37 7.43 5.38
N CYS A 163 5.71 7.51 5.43
CA CYS A 163 6.53 7.62 4.23
C CYS A 163 6.74 6.31 3.47
N PHE A 164 6.77 5.18 4.19
CA PHE A 164 6.78 3.84 3.57
C PHE A 164 5.37 3.30 3.27
N GLY A 165 4.32 4.11 3.45
CA GLY A 165 2.95 3.74 3.06
C GLY A 165 2.41 2.50 3.79
N LEU A 166 2.92 2.19 4.98
CA LEU A 166 2.71 0.88 5.61
C LEU A 166 1.23 0.66 6.00
N PRO A 167 0.69 -0.55 5.81
CA PRO A 167 -0.60 -0.93 6.38
C PRO A 167 -0.52 -0.93 7.91
N LEU A 168 -1.66 -0.74 8.57
CA LEU A 168 -1.78 -0.81 10.03
C LEU A 168 -1.16 -2.08 10.60
N LYS A 169 -1.37 -3.23 9.95
CA LYS A 169 -0.78 -4.53 10.36
C LYS A 169 0.75 -4.51 10.49
N SER A 170 1.43 -3.67 9.72
CA SER A 170 2.89 -3.52 9.70
C SER A 170 3.39 -2.25 10.39
N GLU A 171 2.50 -1.40 10.90
CA GLU A 171 2.88 -0.26 11.73
C GLU A 171 3.07 -0.68 13.19
N ALA A 172 4.18 -0.24 13.78
CA ALA A 172 4.58 -0.50 15.16
C ALA A 172 5.36 0.71 15.71
N PRO A 173 5.42 0.94 17.04
CA PRO A 173 6.18 2.07 17.61
C PRO A 173 7.72 1.87 17.52
N LEU A 174 8.17 0.63 17.35
CA LEU A 174 9.57 0.25 17.22
C LEU A 174 9.71 -0.82 16.13
N TYR A 175 10.74 -0.69 15.32
CA TYR A 175 11.09 -1.60 14.24
C TYR A 175 12.48 -2.20 14.43
N ASP A 176 12.63 -3.44 14.02
CA ASP A 176 13.92 -4.07 13.76
C ASP A 176 14.38 -3.74 12.34
N VAL A 177 15.64 -3.34 12.20
CA VAL A 177 16.28 -3.04 10.92
C VAL A 177 17.14 -4.23 10.50
N TYR A 178 16.76 -4.87 9.40
CA TYR A 178 17.51 -5.98 8.81
C TYR A 178 18.21 -5.54 7.53
N GLN A 179 19.47 -5.95 7.38
CA GLN A 179 20.28 -5.72 6.18
C GLN A 179 20.37 -6.98 5.31
N ILE A 180 20.40 -6.81 4.00
CA ILE A 180 20.78 -7.83 3.01
C ILE A 180 21.87 -7.32 2.08
N MET A 181 22.73 -8.23 1.62
CA MET A 181 23.76 -7.99 0.60
C MET A 181 23.39 -8.72 -0.71
N PRO A 182 23.67 -8.14 -1.87
CA PRO A 182 23.49 -8.83 -3.14
C PRO A 182 24.61 -9.86 -3.37
N LYS A 183 24.30 -10.98 -4.03
CA LYS A 183 25.26 -12.05 -4.36
C LYS A 183 26.03 -11.70 -5.64
N GLY A 184 26.85 -10.66 -5.55
CA GLY A 184 27.48 -9.99 -6.70
C GLY A 184 26.67 -8.77 -7.14
N THR A 185 26.80 -8.35 -8.40
CA THR A 185 25.98 -7.28 -8.96
C THR A 185 24.63 -7.83 -9.39
N VAL A 186 23.54 -7.25 -8.89
CA VAL A 186 22.16 -7.70 -9.17
C VAL A 186 21.31 -6.54 -9.68
N ASN A 187 20.26 -6.85 -10.42
CA ASN A 187 19.30 -5.86 -10.88
C ASN A 187 18.27 -5.55 -9.78
N VAL A 188 18.01 -4.26 -9.54
CA VAL A 188 16.95 -3.75 -8.66
C VAL A 188 16.04 -2.80 -9.41
N PHE A 189 14.80 -2.70 -8.95
CA PHE A 189 13.77 -1.86 -9.56
C PHE A 189 13.35 -0.79 -8.56
N VAL A 190 13.66 0.47 -8.87
CA VAL A 190 13.58 1.58 -7.91
C VAL A 190 12.42 2.50 -8.24
N SER A 191 11.49 2.66 -7.31
CA SER A 191 10.34 3.57 -7.44
C SER A 191 10.11 4.37 -6.16
N GLN A 192 9.24 5.38 -6.24
CA GLN A 192 8.67 6.00 -5.04
C GLN A 192 7.48 5.17 -4.55
N VAL A 193 7.36 4.97 -3.25
CA VAL A 193 6.18 4.33 -2.62
C VAL A 193 4.95 5.17 -2.88
N ALA A 194 3.84 4.56 -3.27
CA ALA A 194 2.58 5.27 -3.46
C ALA A 194 1.88 5.64 -2.15
N PRO A 195 1.03 6.67 -2.15
CA PRO A 195 0.11 6.93 -1.04
C PRO A 195 -0.79 5.71 -0.80
N THR A 196 -1.12 5.43 0.46
CA THR A 196 -2.00 4.32 0.83
C THR A 196 -3.14 4.77 1.71
N GLN A 197 -4.21 3.99 1.72
CA GLN A 197 -5.36 4.20 2.60
C GLN A 197 -5.91 2.87 3.11
N GLU A 198 -6.46 2.88 4.32
CA GLU A 198 -7.03 1.71 4.98
C GLU A 198 -8.33 2.12 5.71
N LEU A 199 -9.18 1.15 6.05
CA LEU A 199 -10.45 1.38 6.77
C LEU A 199 -11.33 2.47 6.13
N GLY A 200 -11.54 2.40 4.81
CA GLY A 200 -12.33 3.39 4.07
C GLY A 200 -11.66 4.77 3.95
N GLY A 201 -10.38 4.90 4.29
CA GLY A 201 -9.65 6.16 4.30
C GLY A 201 -9.66 6.87 5.66
N LEU A 202 -10.05 6.20 6.74
CA LEU A 202 -9.81 6.70 8.10
C LEU A 202 -8.31 6.83 8.37
N VAL A 203 -7.52 5.86 7.90
CA VAL A 203 -6.05 5.94 7.90
C VAL A 203 -5.58 6.20 6.48
N ARG A 204 -4.75 7.23 6.32
CA ARG A 204 -4.07 7.58 5.07
C ARG A 204 -2.58 7.76 5.34
N ARG A 205 -1.75 7.31 4.42
CA ARG A 205 -0.30 7.46 4.45
C ARG A 205 0.15 8.14 3.17
N ARG A 206 1.06 9.11 3.28
CA ARG A 206 1.54 9.92 2.16
C ARG A 206 2.36 9.13 1.17
N GLY A 207 3.09 8.11 1.61
CA GLY A 207 4.11 7.44 0.80
C GLY A 207 5.26 8.38 0.45
N GLY A 208 5.85 8.19 -0.73
CA GLY A 208 6.91 9.04 -1.29
C GLY A 208 8.33 8.66 -0.90
N ALA A 209 8.53 7.72 0.04
CA ALA A 209 9.87 7.16 0.26
C ALA A 209 10.36 6.40 -0.97
N GLN A 210 11.67 6.37 -1.21
CA GLN A 210 12.24 5.51 -2.23
C GLN A 210 12.22 4.05 -1.77
N GLN A 211 11.66 3.17 -2.61
CA GLN A 211 11.68 1.73 -2.43
C GLN A 211 12.45 1.03 -3.54
N TYR A 212 12.96 -0.14 -3.20
CA TYR A 212 13.68 -1.06 -4.06
C TYR A 212 12.87 -2.35 -4.08
N LEU A 213 12.38 -2.73 -5.25
CA LEU A 213 11.67 -3.98 -5.49
C LEU A 213 12.67 -5.05 -5.90
N LEU A 214 12.68 -6.15 -5.15
CA LEU A 214 13.56 -7.31 -5.34
C LEU A 214 12.70 -8.52 -5.76
N PRO A 215 12.30 -8.62 -7.04
CA PRO A 215 11.49 -9.74 -7.53
C PRO A 215 12.14 -11.10 -7.33
N ASN A 216 13.48 -11.16 -7.24
CA ASN A 216 14.25 -12.38 -7.02
C ASN A 216 15.10 -12.30 -5.74
N ARG A 217 14.50 -12.68 -4.60
CA ARG A 217 15.17 -12.72 -3.30
C ARG A 217 16.29 -13.78 -3.22
N ASN A 218 16.34 -14.76 -4.12
CA ASN A 218 17.41 -15.77 -4.16
C ASN A 218 18.78 -15.15 -4.51
N LEU A 219 18.80 -13.99 -5.19
CA LEU A 219 20.02 -13.23 -5.52
C LEU A 219 20.61 -12.46 -4.33
N TRP A 220 20.00 -12.54 -3.14
CA TRP A 220 20.40 -11.79 -1.95
C TRP A 220 20.79 -12.71 -0.80
N SER A 221 21.57 -12.18 0.15
CA SER A 221 21.92 -12.86 1.39
C SER A 221 20.70 -13.13 2.27
N ALA A 222 20.87 -13.98 3.28
CA ALA A 222 19.95 -14.00 4.42
C ALA A 222 19.91 -12.59 5.07
N PRO A 223 18.76 -12.15 5.59
CA PRO A 223 18.65 -10.93 6.38
C PRO A 223 19.45 -11.03 7.68
N VAL A 224 20.20 -9.99 8.02
CA VAL A 224 20.94 -9.86 9.28
C VAL A 224 20.38 -8.68 10.07
N LEU A 225 20.01 -8.88 11.34
CA LEU A 225 19.59 -7.79 12.22
C LEU A 225 20.77 -6.86 12.51
N ILE A 226 20.63 -5.57 12.21
CA ILE A 226 21.69 -4.56 12.40
C ILE A 226 21.34 -3.48 13.42
N GLY A 227 20.12 -3.46 13.95
CA GLY A 227 19.71 -2.52 14.99
C GLY A 227 18.19 -2.33 15.03
N THR A 228 17.75 -1.32 15.79
CA THR A 228 16.34 -0.94 15.92
C THR A 228 16.14 0.54 15.62
N ILE A 229 14.93 0.92 15.18
CA ILE A 229 14.56 2.30 14.87
C ILE A 229 13.12 2.57 15.33
N ARG A 230 12.86 3.76 15.86
CA ARG A 230 11.49 4.19 16.22
C ARG A 230 10.72 4.63 14.98
N ASN A 231 9.40 4.48 15.03
CA ASN A 231 8.47 5.00 14.01
C ASN A 231 8.48 6.52 13.96
#